data_AF-A0A812SGQ9-F1
#
_entry.id   AF-A0A812SGQ9-F1
#
_cell.length_a   1.000
_cell.length_b   1.000
_cell.length_c   1.000
_cell.angle_alpha   90.00
_cell.angle_beta   90.00
_cell.angle_gamma   90.00
#
_symmetry.space_group_name_H-M   'P 1'
#
loop_
_entity.id
_entity.type
_entity.pdbx_description
1 polymer ?
#
loop_
_entity_poly.entity_id
_entity_poly.type
_entity_poly.pdbx_seq_one_letter_code
_entity_poly.pdbx_strand_id
1 'polypeptide(L)'
;MDNFATSLASAQASAPKASAAMLTGTWNLVYTTEKEVLSLIGDPGVSVYQKLDSGAGTLGNSIVFTDGKRFDVKGTVSSGAPPEDATATYPPGLRSDFRFVGASLTVSPGLILPLPPFGAGWFVSVYLDDNLRVNRDSRGDLAIYLRA
;
A
#
# COMPACT_ATOMS: atom_id res chain seq x y z
N MET A 1 5.21 -19.79 9.52
CA MET A 1 5.30 -18.81 8.42
C MET A 1 4.11 -19.08 7.53
N ASP A 2 3.05 -18.29 7.65
CA ASP A 2 1.92 -18.38 6.72
C ASP A 2 2.39 -17.86 5.37
N ASN A 3 2.31 -18.72 4.35
CA ASN A 3 2.61 -18.32 2.99
C ASN A 3 1.34 -17.82 2.29
N PHE A 4 1.53 -17.02 1.25
CA PHE A 4 0.44 -16.42 0.49
C PHE A 4 -0.61 -17.44 0.00
N ALA A 5 -0.17 -18.65 -0.34
CA ALA A 5 -1.06 -19.72 -0.79
C ALA A 5 -1.98 -20.23 0.33
N THR A 6 -1.49 -20.33 1.56
CA THR A 6 -2.31 -20.69 2.73
C THR A 6 -3.40 -19.65 3.00
N SER A 7 -3.06 -18.36 2.91
CA SER A 7 -4.04 -17.27 3.08
C SER A 7 -5.12 -17.29 2.01
N LEU A 8 -4.74 -17.47 0.74
CA LEU A 8 -5.70 -17.61 -0.38
C LEU A 8 -6.62 -18.81 -0.23
N ALA A 9 -6.09 -19.97 0.20
CA ALA A 9 -6.86 -21.19 0.35
C ALA A 9 -7.92 -21.09 1.47
N SER A 10 -7.70 -20.23 2.46
CA SER A 10 -8.63 -19.99 3.57
C SER A 10 -9.71 -18.94 3.28
N ALA A 11 -9.57 -18.16 2.21
CA ALA A 11 -10.49 -17.07 1.89
C ALA A 11 -11.83 -17.60 1.37
N GLN A 12 -12.93 -17.35 2.11
CA GLN A 12 -14.29 -17.63 1.65
C GLN A 12 -14.85 -16.46 0.86
N ALA A 13 -15.40 -16.73 -0.33
CA ALA A 13 -16.03 -15.73 -1.18
C ALA A 13 -17.24 -15.10 -0.45
N SER A 14 -17.06 -13.90 0.07
CA SER A 14 -18.11 -13.01 0.55
C SER A 14 -18.12 -11.76 -0.32
N ALA A 15 -19.21 -10.99 -0.31
CA ALA A 15 -19.25 -9.71 -1.03
C ALA A 15 -18.04 -8.86 -0.65
N PRO A 16 -17.35 -8.23 -1.62
CA PRO A 16 -16.13 -7.49 -1.34
C PRO A 16 -16.38 -6.45 -0.24
N LYS A 17 -15.69 -6.60 0.90
CA LYS A 17 -15.75 -5.62 1.97
C LYS A 17 -14.91 -4.42 1.54
N ALA A 18 -15.38 -3.21 1.81
CA ALA A 18 -14.66 -1.98 1.55
C ALA A 18 -15.14 -0.89 2.51
N SER A 19 -14.35 -0.57 3.53
CA SER A 19 -14.61 0.58 4.41
C SER A 19 -13.31 1.30 4.75
N ALA A 20 -13.41 2.61 5.00
CA ALA A 20 -12.26 3.42 5.37
C ALA A 20 -11.55 2.88 6.63
N ALA A 21 -12.31 2.38 7.61
CA ALA A 21 -11.75 1.79 8.83
C ALA A 21 -10.82 0.60 8.54
N MET A 22 -11.12 -0.21 7.53
CA MET A 22 -10.28 -1.35 7.15
C MET A 22 -8.93 -0.90 6.59
N LEU A 23 -8.83 0.31 6.05
CA LEU A 23 -7.59 0.84 5.46
C LEU A 23 -6.49 1.06 6.51
N THR A 24 -6.89 1.39 7.74
CA THR A 24 -5.95 1.66 8.84
C THR A 24 -5.19 0.41 9.24
N GLY A 25 -3.87 0.54 9.38
CA GLY A 25 -2.97 -0.53 9.76
C GLY A 25 -1.63 -0.50 9.03
N THR A 26 -0.82 -1.52 9.30
CA THR A 26 0.42 -1.80 8.55
C THR A 26 0.17 -2.98 7.62
N TRP A 27 0.62 -2.83 6.38
CA TRP A 27 0.29 -3.69 5.25
C TRP A 27 1.57 -4.08 4.53
N ASN A 28 1.99 -5.33 4.65
CA ASN A 28 3.13 -5.89 3.93
C ASN A 28 2.76 -6.14 2.47
N LEU A 29 3.54 -5.61 1.53
CA LEU A 29 3.36 -5.85 0.11
C LEU A 29 3.87 -7.24 -0.23
N VAL A 30 3.00 -8.12 -0.72
CA VAL A 30 3.35 -9.51 -1.07
C VAL A 30 3.36 -9.77 -2.58
N TYR A 31 2.72 -8.89 -3.36
CA TYR A 31 2.73 -8.94 -4.81
C TYR A 31 2.47 -7.55 -5.40
N THR A 32 3.12 -7.21 -6.51
CA THR A 32 2.80 -6.00 -7.28
C THR A 32 3.08 -6.21 -8.77
N THR A 33 2.42 -5.45 -9.64
CA THR A 33 2.80 -5.35 -11.07
C THR A 33 3.75 -4.20 -11.36
N GLU A 34 3.96 -3.29 -10.40
CA GLU A 34 4.89 -2.17 -10.52
C GLU A 34 6.33 -2.69 -10.66
N LYS A 35 6.93 -2.49 -11.84
CA LYS A 35 8.23 -3.10 -12.20
C LYS A 35 9.35 -2.71 -11.25
N GLU A 36 9.34 -1.47 -10.77
CA GLU A 36 10.35 -0.90 -9.88
C GLU A 36 10.38 -1.55 -8.50
N VAL A 37 9.22 -1.99 -8.02
CA VAL A 37 9.06 -2.61 -6.69
C VAL A 37 9.01 -4.14 -6.79
N LEU A 38 8.55 -4.68 -7.92
CA LEU A 38 8.45 -6.13 -8.16
C LEU A 38 9.80 -6.84 -8.00
N SER A 39 10.92 -6.22 -8.38
CA SER A 39 12.25 -6.81 -8.23
C SER A 39 12.73 -6.92 -6.78
N LEU A 40 12.07 -6.22 -5.85
CA LEU A 40 12.44 -6.17 -4.43
C LEU A 40 11.62 -7.13 -3.57
N ILE A 41 10.41 -7.48 -3.99
CA ILE A 41 9.54 -8.37 -3.21
C ILE A 41 10.01 -9.83 -3.33
N GLY A 42 10.03 -10.54 -2.20
CA GLY A 42 10.49 -11.93 -2.12
C GLY A 42 11.97 -12.10 -1.76
N ASP A 43 12.77 -11.03 -1.76
CA ASP A 43 14.10 -11.05 -1.16
C ASP A 43 13.98 -11.11 0.38
N PRO A 44 14.56 -12.12 1.07
CA PRO A 44 14.48 -12.24 2.53
C PRO A 44 15.18 -11.07 3.27
N GLY A 45 16.05 -10.35 2.58
CA GLY A 45 16.74 -9.16 3.07
C GLY A 45 15.93 -7.87 2.95
N VAL A 46 14.74 -7.91 2.35
CA VAL A 46 13.92 -6.72 2.04
C VAL A 46 12.50 -6.87 2.59
N SER A 47 11.99 -5.80 3.20
CA SER A 47 10.59 -5.67 3.60
C SER A 47 9.98 -4.43 2.97
N VAL A 48 8.88 -4.61 2.24
CA VAL A 48 8.12 -3.51 1.63
C VAL A 48 6.76 -3.45 2.31
N TYR A 49 6.42 -2.33 2.92
CA TYR A 49 5.13 -2.17 3.58
C TYR A 49 4.57 -0.76 3.44
N GLN A 50 3.26 -0.67 3.64
CA GLN A 50 2.51 0.57 3.72
C GLN A 50 1.87 0.68 5.09
N LYS A 51 2.07 1.80 5.77
CA LYS A 51 1.37 2.18 7.00
C LYS A 51 0.32 3.23 6.67
N LEU A 52 -0.92 3.01 7.09
CA LEU A 52 -2.05 3.89 6.85
C LEU A 52 -2.78 4.16 8.15
N ASP A 53 -3.23 5.39 8.29
CA ASP A 53 -4.22 5.80 9.30
C ASP A 53 -5.26 6.67 8.59
N SER A 54 -6.41 6.08 8.30
CA SER A 54 -7.50 6.76 7.60
C SER A 54 -8.16 7.84 8.46
N GLY A 55 -8.12 7.69 9.79
CA GLY A 55 -8.66 8.69 10.72
C GLY A 55 -7.77 9.92 10.81
N ALA A 56 -6.45 9.70 10.85
CA ALA A 56 -5.45 10.78 10.83
C ALA A 56 -5.13 11.30 9.42
N GLY A 57 -5.61 10.63 8.37
CA GLY A 57 -5.34 10.98 6.98
C GLY A 57 -3.87 10.83 6.58
N THR A 58 -3.17 9.85 7.16
CA THR A 58 -1.72 9.64 6.93
C THR A 58 -1.43 8.35 6.19
N LEU A 59 -0.39 8.40 5.34
CA LEU A 59 0.12 7.30 4.55
C LEU A 59 1.65 7.29 4.64
N GLY A 60 2.24 6.11 4.80
CA GLY A 60 3.68 5.90 4.72
C GLY A 60 3.98 4.67 3.90
N ASN A 61 4.86 4.77 2.90
CA ASN A 61 5.42 3.63 2.19
C ASN A 61 6.88 3.47 2.63
N SER A 62 7.29 2.25 2.93
CA SER A 62 8.65 1.96 3.37
C SER A 62 9.20 0.74 2.64
N ILE A 63 10.46 0.86 2.20
CA ILE A 63 11.31 -0.25 1.76
C ILE A 63 12.44 -0.33 2.77
N VAL A 64 12.57 -1.46 3.46
CA VAL A 64 13.51 -1.66 4.55
C VAL A 64 14.42 -2.82 4.20
N PHE A 65 15.73 -2.59 4.30
CA PHE A 65 16.75 -3.59 4.09
C PHE A 65 17.28 -4.07 5.44
N THR A 66 17.62 -5.36 5.54
CA THR A 66 18.16 -5.99 6.76
C THR A 66 19.50 -5.38 7.22
N ASP A 67 20.22 -4.72 6.33
CA ASP A 67 21.47 -4.01 6.62
C ASP A 67 21.27 -2.59 7.19
N GLY A 68 20.03 -2.24 7.54
CA GLY A 68 19.67 -0.97 8.15
C GLY A 68 19.40 0.16 7.16
N LYS A 69 19.54 -0.07 5.85
CA LYS A 69 19.11 0.90 4.83
C LYS A 69 17.60 0.94 4.75
N ARG A 70 17.06 2.11 4.40
CA ARG A 70 15.62 2.29 4.26
C ARG A 70 15.28 3.42 3.31
N PHE A 71 14.24 3.24 2.50
CA PHE A 71 13.59 4.32 1.76
C PHE A 71 12.17 4.51 2.31
N ASP A 72 11.87 5.71 2.79
CA ASP A 72 10.55 6.07 3.32
C ASP A 72 9.94 7.18 2.50
N VAL A 73 8.65 7.06 2.22
CA VAL A 73 7.83 8.11 1.64
C VAL A 73 6.65 8.36 2.56
N LYS A 74 6.49 9.61 2.99
CA LYS A 74 5.37 10.08 3.82
C LYS A 74 4.36 10.79 2.93
N GLY A 75 3.08 10.58 3.21
CA GLY A 75 1.99 11.18 2.47
C GLY A 75 0.75 11.41 3.32
N THR A 76 -0.19 12.12 2.72
CA THR A 76 -1.57 12.23 3.19
C THR A 76 -2.47 11.31 2.38
N VAL A 77 -3.56 10.85 2.99
CA VAL A 77 -4.58 10.02 2.34
C VAL A 77 -5.97 10.48 2.75
N SER A 78 -6.91 10.45 1.82
CA SER A 78 -8.33 10.65 2.06
C SER A 78 -9.12 9.55 1.38
N SER A 79 -10.07 8.94 2.10
CA SER A 79 -10.89 7.84 1.62
C SER A 79 -12.36 8.24 1.65
N GLY A 80 -13.10 7.99 0.57
CA GLY A 80 -14.55 8.23 0.54
C GLY A 80 -15.06 9.19 -0.54
N ALA A 81 -14.21 9.68 -1.45
CA ALA A 81 -14.68 10.39 -2.63
C ALA A 81 -14.87 9.42 -3.81
N PRO A 82 -16.09 9.12 -4.29
CA PRO A 82 -16.26 8.84 -5.70
C PRO A 82 -15.88 10.12 -6.48
N PRO A 83 -15.13 10.05 -7.58
CA PRO A 83 -14.74 11.25 -8.32
C PRO A 83 -15.97 12.03 -8.81
N GLU A 84 -15.90 13.37 -8.79
CA GLU A 84 -17.02 14.27 -9.20
C GLU A 84 -17.53 14.01 -10.62
N ASP A 85 -16.73 13.34 -11.46
CA ASP A 85 -17.06 12.93 -12.84
C ASP A 85 -17.21 11.40 -12.99
N ALA A 86 -17.77 10.72 -11.99
CA ALA A 86 -17.96 9.26 -12.02
C ALA A 86 -19.08 8.82 -12.99
N THR A 87 -18.81 9.00 -14.29
CA THR A 87 -19.46 8.24 -15.36
C THR A 87 -18.88 6.82 -15.37
N ALA A 88 -19.55 5.89 -14.68
CA ALA A 88 -19.50 4.42 -14.82
C ALA A 88 -18.14 3.65 -14.88
N THR A 89 -16.97 4.27 -14.67
CA THR A 89 -15.67 3.64 -15.02
C THR A 89 -14.67 3.58 -13.86
N TYR A 90 -15.11 3.19 -12.67
CA TYR A 90 -14.19 2.86 -11.55
C TYR A 90 -14.34 1.39 -11.16
N PRO A 91 -13.22 0.69 -10.85
CA PRO A 91 -13.32 -0.64 -10.28
C PRO A 91 -14.06 -0.56 -8.94
N PRO A 92 -14.89 -1.56 -8.60
CA PRO A 92 -15.58 -1.60 -7.31
C PRO A 92 -14.56 -1.62 -6.16
N GLY A 93 -14.85 -0.90 -5.06
CA GLY A 93 -14.02 -0.87 -3.85
C GLY A 93 -13.95 0.49 -3.17
N LEU A 94 -13.06 0.63 -2.18
CA LEU A 94 -12.81 1.88 -1.46
C LEU A 94 -11.78 2.72 -2.23
N ARG A 95 -12.22 3.83 -2.81
CA ARG A 95 -11.34 4.84 -3.39
C ARG A 95 -10.61 5.62 -2.29
N SER A 96 -9.29 5.71 -2.42
CA SER A 96 -8.43 6.57 -1.62
C SER A 96 -7.50 7.39 -2.50
N ASP A 97 -7.49 8.70 -2.30
CA ASP A 97 -6.60 9.64 -2.96
C ASP A 97 -5.45 9.97 -2.00
N PHE A 98 -4.24 10.04 -2.54
CA PHE A 98 -3.03 10.29 -1.74
C PHE A 98 -2.13 11.34 -2.39
N ARG A 99 -1.30 11.97 -1.55
CA ARG A 99 -0.22 12.85 -1.97
C ARG A 99 0.99 12.63 -1.08
N PHE A 100 2.16 12.43 -1.67
CA PHE A 100 3.40 12.40 -0.91
C PHE A 100 3.84 13.81 -0.52
N VAL A 101 4.28 13.96 0.72
CA VAL A 101 4.68 15.23 1.35
C VAL A 101 6.10 15.17 1.90
N GLY A 102 6.73 14.00 1.94
CA GLY A 102 8.16 13.87 2.23
C GLY A 102 8.72 12.54 1.76
N ALA A 103 10.01 12.50 1.48
CA ALA A 103 10.74 11.26 1.22
C ALA A 103 12.12 11.30 1.89
N SER A 104 12.65 10.15 2.27
CA SER A 104 13.99 10.05 2.85
C SER A 104 14.65 8.72 2.55
N LEU A 105 15.96 8.76 2.34
CA LEU A 105 16.82 7.58 2.21
C LEU A 105 17.76 7.50 3.41
N THR A 106 17.62 6.44 4.21
CA THR A 106 18.61 6.05 5.23
C THR A 106 19.64 5.16 4.57
N VAL A 107 20.89 5.63 4.47
CA VAL A 107 21.99 4.89 3.83
C VAL A 107 22.89 4.17 4.84
N SER A 108 22.91 4.65 6.08
CA SER A 108 23.56 4.03 7.23
C SER A 108 22.93 4.57 8.53
N PRO A 109 23.15 3.90 9.68
CA PRO A 109 22.74 4.45 10.97
C PRO A 109 23.32 5.86 11.17
N GLY A 110 22.44 6.85 11.31
CA GLY A 110 22.81 8.25 11.51
C GLY A 110 22.97 9.10 10.24
N LEU A 111 22.87 8.52 9.04
CA LEU A 111 22.89 9.26 7.77
C LEU A 111 21.56 9.12 7.03
N ILE A 112 20.74 10.18 7.12
CA ILE A 112 19.43 10.29 6.48
C ILE A 112 19.48 11.40 5.44
N LEU A 113 19.28 11.04 4.18
CA LEU A 113 19.22 11.96 3.06
C LEU A 113 17.76 12.32 2.78
N PRO A 114 17.34 13.59 2.92
CA PRO A 114 16.03 14.01 2.49
C PRO A 114 15.95 13.95 0.97
N LEU A 115 14.85 13.44 0.45
CA LEU A 115 14.55 13.40 -0.97
C LEU A 115 13.32 14.28 -1.23
N PRO A 116 13.24 14.94 -2.38
CA PRO A 116 12.04 15.71 -2.68
C PRO A 116 10.85 14.75 -2.78
N PRO A 117 9.68 15.10 -2.24
CA PRO A 117 8.50 14.27 -2.40
C PRO A 117 7.99 14.39 -3.82
N PHE A 118 7.76 13.25 -4.46
CA PHE A 118 7.15 13.20 -5.79
C PHE A 118 6.05 12.16 -5.81
N GLY A 119 4.89 12.56 -6.31
CA GLY A 119 3.78 11.66 -6.56
C GLY A 119 2.53 12.04 -5.79
N ALA A 120 1.44 12.06 -6.54
CA ALA A 120 0.09 12.03 -6.03
C ALA A 120 -0.69 11.10 -6.96
N GLY A 121 -1.77 10.55 -6.46
CA GLY A 121 -2.55 9.62 -7.24
C GLY A 121 -3.63 9.02 -6.37
N TRP A 122 -4.04 7.83 -6.78
CA TRP A 122 -5.12 7.15 -6.11
C TRP A 122 -4.97 5.65 -6.19
N PHE A 123 -5.66 4.96 -5.29
CA PHE A 123 -5.88 3.54 -5.38
C PHE A 123 -7.31 3.19 -4.96
N VAL A 124 -7.81 2.09 -5.50
CA VAL A 124 -9.05 1.44 -5.07
C VAL A 124 -8.67 0.17 -4.34
N SER A 125 -9.18 0.02 -3.11
CA SER A 125 -8.97 -1.18 -2.29
C SER A 125 -10.20 -2.06 -2.24
N VAL A 126 -10.00 -3.36 -2.44
CA VAL A 126 -10.96 -4.42 -2.15
C VAL A 126 -10.35 -5.35 -1.11
N TYR A 127 -11.16 -5.78 -0.14
CA TYR A 127 -10.72 -6.67 0.93
C TYR A 127 -11.35 -8.04 0.70
N LEU A 128 -10.51 -9.08 0.65
CA LEU A 128 -10.98 -10.48 0.62
C LEU A 128 -11.35 -10.94 2.02
N ASP A 129 -10.58 -10.50 3.02
CA ASP A 129 -10.84 -10.67 4.44
C ASP A 129 -10.24 -9.49 5.23
N ASP A 130 -10.14 -9.61 6.55
CA ASP A 130 -9.61 -8.55 7.42
C ASP A 130 -8.09 -8.36 7.29
N ASN A 131 -7.38 -9.34 6.72
CA ASN A 131 -5.93 -9.45 6.62
C ASN A 131 -5.39 -9.33 5.19
N LEU A 132 -6.20 -9.53 4.15
CA LEU A 132 -5.77 -9.48 2.75
C LEU A 132 -6.57 -8.43 2.00
N ARG A 133 -5.84 -7.47 1.41
CA ARG A 133 -6.42 -6.49 0.48
C ARG A 133 -5.71 -6.49 -0.87
N VAL A 134 -6.48 -6.17 -1.89
CA VAL A 134 -6.02 -5.95 -3.25
C VAL A 134 -6.27 -4.50 -3.60
N ASN A 135 -5.22 -3.83 -4.07
CA ASN A 135 -5.27 -2.47 -4.54
C ASN A 135 -5.09 -2.44 -6.06
N ARG A 136 -5.83 -1.53 -6.71
CA ARG A 136 -5.54 -1.07 -8.07
C ARG A 136 -5.27 0.42 -8.05
N ASP A 137 -4.13 0.86 -8.57
CA ASP A 137 -3.74 2.26 -8.54
C ASP A 137 -4.13 3.04 -9.82
N SER A 138 -3.85 4.34 -9.81
CA SER A 138 -4.08 5.27 -10.92
C SER A 138 -3.27 5.02 -12.18
N ARG A 139 -2.20 4.24 -12.08
CA ARG A 139 -1.37 3.81 -13.23
C ARG A 139 -1.84 2.47 -13.79
N GLY A 140 -2.81 1.82 -13.13
CA GLY A 140 -3.34 0.52 -13.51
C GLY A 140 -2.59 -0.65 -12.89
N ASP A 141 -1.65 -0.39 -11.97
CA ASP A 141 -0.90 -1.42 -11.28
C ASP A 141 -1.75 -2.10 -10.20
N LEU A 142 -1.52 -3.40 -10.03
CA LEU A 142 -2.10 -4.19 -8.95
C LEU A 142 -1.09 -4.35 -7.83
N ALA A 143 -1.55 -4.25 -6.59
CA ALA A 143 -0.76 -4.55 -5.40
C ALA A 143 -1.59 -5.38 -4.42
N ILE A 144 -1.02 -6.48 -3.94
CA ILE A 144 -1.65 -7.34 -2.92
C ILE A 144 -0.89 -7.15 -1.63
N TYR A 145 -1.63 -6.90 -0.56
CA TYR A 145 -1.08 -6.71 0.77
C TYR A 145 -1.64 -7.69 1.76
N LEU A 146 -0.79 -8.12 2.69
CA LEU A 146 -1.16 -8.79 3.92
C LEU A 146 -1.00 -7.84 5.11
N ARG A 147 -1.94 -7.87 6.04
CA ARG A 147 -1.84 -7.12 7.30
C ARG A 147 -0.66 -7.67 8.11
N ALA A 148 0.16 -6.75 8.65
CA ALA A 148 1.30 -7.06 9.50
C ALA A 148 0.87 -7.34 10.95
#